data_AF-M0JV79-F1
#
_entry.id   AF-M0JV79-F1
#
_cell.length_a   1.000
_cell.length_b   1.000
_cell.length_c   1.000
_cell.angle_alpha   90.00
_cell.angle_beta   90.00
_cell.angle_gamma   90.00
#
_symmetry.space_group_name_H-M   'P 1'
#
loop_
_entity.id
_entity.type
_entity.pdbx_description
1 polymer ?
#
loop_
_entity_poly.entity_id
_entity_poly.type
_entity_poly.pdbx_seq_one_letter_code
_entity_poly.pdbx_strand_id
1 'polypeptide(L)'
;MKSGSGDDPFAETDADPEPESDDQQDEMAVETESTDVEATTQPDIPYKFRRDSVKQDRKQRPIFIRPEVAERESTFLRNLEDEVGEDVYKTDALEAALVVAMDNPDLVAEELREWGYDWEQSAASR
;
A
#
# COMPACT_ATOMS: atom_id res chain seq x y z
N MET A 1 34.96 -52.82 21.85
CA MET A 1 35.57 -52.06 20.73
C MET A 1 34.79 -50.77 20.56
N LYS A 2 35.49 -49.64 20.52
CA LYS A 2 34.98 -48.28 20.33
C LYS A 2 35.16 -47.90 18.86
N SER A 3 34.15 -47.34 18.23
CA SER A 3 34.18 -46.53 17.00
C SER A 3 32.82 -45.82 17.00
N GLY A 4 32.70 -44.51 17.23
CA GLY A 4 33.36 -43.40 16.52
C GLY A 4 32.45 -43.07 15.34
N SER A 5 31.37 -42.32 15.54
CA SER A 5 31.28 -40.84 15.45
C SER A 5 31.75 -40.33 14.09
N GLY A 6 30.80 -39.80 13.34
CA GLY A 6 30.95 -39.20 12.03
C GLY A 6 29.58 -38.80 11.49
N ASP A 7 28.75 -38.16 12.33
CA ASP A 7 27.68 -37.30 11.83
C ASP A 7 28.36 -36.24 10.96
N ASP A 8 27.99 -36.21 9.70
CA ASP A 8 28.47 -35.24 8.72
C ASP A 8 27.89 -33.86 9.07
N PRO A 9 28.72 -32.87 9.49
CA PRO A 9 28.23 -31.55 9.86
C PRO A 9 28.07 -30.60 8.67
N PHE A 10 28.12 -31.09 7.42
CA PHE A 10 28.05 -30.27 6.21
C PHE A 10 27.09 -30.80 5.13
N ALA A 11 26.07 -31.59 5.49
CA ALA A 11 24.94 -31.78 4.58
C ALA A 11 24.12 -30.46 4.54
N GLU A 12 24.57 -29.54 3.68
CA GLU A 12 24.03 -28.19 3.53
C GLU A 12 22.52 -28.24 3.34
N THR A 13 21.85 -27.67 4.33
CA THR A 13 20.44 -27.34 4.32
C THR A 13 20.29 -26.07 3.50
N ASP A 14 19.73 -26.18 2.29
CA ASP A 14 19.10 -25.04 1.61
C ASP A 14 17.89 -24.61 2.45
N ALA A 15 18.14 -23.75 3.45
CA ALA A 15 17.13 -22.99 4.16
C ALA A 15 17.32 -21.52 3.76
N ASP A 16 16.48 -21.09 2.83
CA ASP A 16 16.23 -19.68 2.57
C ASP A 16 15.61 -19.05 3.84
N PRO A 17 16.15 -17.94 4.38
CA PRO A 17 15.50 -17.25 5.48
C PRO A 17 14.33 -16.41 4.94
N GLU A 18 13.10 -16.89 5.17
CA GLU A 18 11.91 -16.04 5.10
C GLU A 18 12.06 -14.90 6.13
N PRO A 19 11.85 -13.63 5.76
CA PRO A 19 11.71 -12.58 6.76
C PRO A 19 10.40 -12.79 7.52
N GLU A 20 10.54 -13.03 8.82
CA GLU A 20 9.46 -13.13 9.79
C GLU A 20 8.52 -11.92 9.66
N SER A 21 7.31 -12.18 9.18
CA SER A 21 6.19 -11.25 9.32
C SER A 21 5.59 -11.43 10.71
N ASP A 22 6.28 -10.86 11.69
CA ASP A 22 5.79 -10.74 13.06
C ASP A 22 5.01 -9.42 13.18
N ASP A 23 3.69 -9.53 13.30
CA ASP A 23 2.98 -8.98 14.46
C ASP A 23 1.49 -9.32 14.37
N GLN A 24 1.10 -10.30 15.18
CA GLN A 24 -0.27 -10.64 15.51
C GLN A 24 -0.68 -9.91 16.80
N GLN A 25 -1.94 -9.46 16.83
CA GLN A 25 -2.77 -9.16 18.01
C GLN A 25 -2.43 -7.90 18.83
N ASP A 26 -3.37 -6.95 18.87
CA ASP A 26 -4.11 -6.72 20.13
C ASP A 26 -5.43 -5.97 19.87
N GLU A 27 -6.52 -6.52 20.40
CA GLU A 27 -7.81 -5.86 20.51
C GLU A 27 -7.84 -5.06 21.81
N MET A 28 -7.73 -3.73 21.75
CA MET A 28 -8.04 -2.87 22.89
C MET A 28 -8.92 -1.70 22.46
N ALA A 29 -10.12 -1.67 23.04
CA ALA A 29 -11.05 -0.55 22.95
C ALA A 29 -10.43 0.70 23.59
N VAL A 30 -10.50 1.84 22.89
CA VAL A 30 -10.16 3.15 23.47
C VAL A 30 -11.33 4.10 23.21
N GLU A 31 -11.82 4.64 24.32
CA GLU A 31 -12.90 5.60 24.45
C GLU A 31 -12.53 6.93 23.76
N THR A 32 -13.45 7.47 22.97
CA THR A 32 -13.28 8.73 22.25
C THR A 32 -13.50 9.91 23.22
N GLU A 33 -12.43 10.51 23.74
CA GLU A 33 -12.51 11.82 24.39
C GLU A 33 -12.17 12.92 23.39
N SER A 34 -13.20 13.56 22.82
CA SER A 34 -13.04 14.73 21.95
C SER A 34 -12.81 15.98 22.80
N THR A 35 -11.56 16.40 22.95
CA THR A 35 -11.25 17.72 23.50
C THR A 35 -11.22 18.74 22.36
N ASP A 36 -12.22 19.61 22.35
CA ASP A 36 -12.32 20.81 21.52
C ASP A 36 -11.20 21.79 21.95
N VAL A 37 -10.21 22.02 21.07
CA VAL A 37 -9.11 22.95 21.33
C VAL A 37 -9.18 24.10 20.34
N GLU A 38 -9.27 25.31 20.89
CA GLU A 38 -9.42 26.59 20.21
C GLU A 38 -8.43 26.79 19.05
N ALA A 39 -8.97 27.16 17.88
CA ALA A 39 -8.24 27.38 16.65
C ALA A 39 -7.36 28.65 16.70
N THR A 40 -6.15 28.49 17.21
CA THR A 40 -5.03 29.39 16.90
C THR A 40 -4.58 29.10 15.47
N THR A 41 -4.37 30.15 14.65
CA THR A 41 -3.90 30.02 13.25
C THR A 41 -2.45 29.52 13.24
N GLN A 42 -2.27 28.22 13.45
CA GLN A 42 -1.02 27.52 13.26
C GLN A 42 -0.80 27.33 11.76
N PRO A 43 0.46 27.37 11.27
CA PRO A 43 0.77 26.94 9.91
C PRO A 43 0.25 25.51 9.73
N ASP A 44 -0.41 25.22 8.60
CA ASP A 44 -0.91 23.89 8.29
C ASP A 44 0.27 22.90 8.21
N ILE A 45 0.45 22.13 9.28
CA ILE A 45 1.45 21.09 9.35
C ILE A 45 1.12 20.06 8.26
N PRO A 46 2.09 19.66 7.39
CA PRO A 46 1.83 18.67 6.35
C PRO A 46 1.28 17.37 6.93
N TYR A 47 0.37 16.71 6.22
CA TYR A 47 -0.41 15.57 6.72
C TYR A 47 0.46 14.44 7.33
N LYS A 48 1.62 14.13 6.74
CA LYS A 48 2.57 13.12 7.26
C LYS A 48 2.99 13.40 8.71
N PHE A 49 3.13 14.66 9.10
CA PHE A 49 3.55 15.08 10.44
C PHE A 49 2.39 15.33 11.41
N ARG A 50 1.13 15.28 10.94
CA ARG A 50 -0.07 15.43 11.78
C ARG A 50 -0.61 14.11 12.33
N ARG A 51 -0.08 12.98 11.87
CA ARG A 51 -0.53 11.63 12.23
C ARG A 51 0.55 10.85 12.97
N ASP A 52 0.12 9.98 13.85
CA ASP A 52 0.95 9.05 14.62
C ASP A 52 1.26 7.77 13.83
N SER A 53 0.37 7.37 12.91
CA SER A 53 0.58 6.22 12.04
C SER A 53 0.01 6.42 10.64
N VAL A 54 0.48 5.63 9.69
CA VAL A 54 -0.05 5.62 8.32
C VAL A 54 -1.51 5.18 8.24
N LYS A 55 -2.07 4.55 9.27
CA LYS A 55 -3.48 4.09 9.28
C LYS A 55 -4.40 5.05 10.02
N GLN A 56 -3.86 6.04 10.73
CA GLN A 56 -4.65 6.95 11.55
C GLN A 56 -5.68 7.71 10.69
N ASP A 57 -6.91 7.81 11.21
CA ASP A 57 -8.03 8.52 10.59
C ASP A 57 -8.43 7.99 9.19
N ARG A 58 -8.02 6.77 8.84
CA ARG A 58 -8.37 6.12 7.56
C ARG A 58 -9.40 5.01 7.73
N LYS A 59 -10.28 4.89 6.74
CA LYS A 59 -11.23 3.77 6.64
C LYS A 59 -10.65 2.68 5.74
N GLN A 60 -10.46 1.49 6.28
CA GLN A 60 -10.05 0.33 5.49
C GLN A 60 -11.15 -0.07 4.50
N ARG A 61 -10.76 -0.37 3.26
CA ARG A 61 -11.66 -0.82 2.19
C ARG A 61 -11.00 -1.92 1.37
N PRO A 62 -11.68 -3.03 1.10
CA PRO A 62 -11.14 -4.05 0.19
C PRO A 62 -11.21 -3.54 -1.26
N ILE A 63 -10.16 -3.80 -2.03
CA ILE A 63 -10.13 -3.63 -3.49
C ILE A 63 -9.58 -4.91 -4.12
N PHE A 64 -10.27 -5.39 -5.16
CA PHE A 64 -9.77 -6.47 -5.99
C PHE A 64 -9.05 -5.87 -7.19
N ILE A 65 -7.78 -6.22 -7.38
CA ILE A 65 -6.97 -5.80 -8.51
C ILE A 65 -6.55 -7.02 -9.32
N ARG A 66 -6.38 -6.84 -10.62
CA ARG A 66 -5.90 -7.91 -11.51
C ARG A 66 -4.42 -8.18 -11.26
N PRO A 67 -3.91 -9.42 -11.43
CA PRO A 67 -2.51 -9.75 -11.16
C PRO A 67 -1.51 -8.84 -11.88
N GLU A 68 -1.77 -8.51 -13.15
CA GLU A 68 -0.91 -7.64 -13.95
C GLU A 68 -0.86 -6.19 -13.43
N VAL A 69 -1.86 -5.76 -12.66
CA VAL A 69 -1.88 -4.44 -12.00
C VAL A 69 -1.11 -4.51 -10.68
N ALA A 70 -1.27 -5.59 -9.92
CA ALA A 70 -0.53 -5.81 -8.68
C ALA A 70 0.99 -5.89 -8.91
N GLU A 71 1.43 -6.49 -10.01
CA GLU A 71 2.85 -6.51 -10.40
C GLU A 71 3.38 -5.10 -10.69
N ARG A 72 2.61 -4.29 -11.44
CA ARG A 72 2.96 -2.90 -11.78
C ARG A 72 2.98 -1.97 -10.57
N GLU A 73 2.16 -2.23 -9.57
CA GLU A 73 2.09 -1.45 -8.32
C GLU A 73 3.46 -1.40 -7.61
N SER A 74 4.20 -2.51 -7.59
CA SER A 74 5.53 -2.55 -6.97
C SER A 74 6.53 -1.62 -7.65
N THR A 75 6.46 -1.51 -8.98
CA THR A 75 7.30 -0.62 -9.78
C THR A 75 6.85 0.82 -9.62
N PHE A 76 5.54 1.06 -9.57
CA PHE A 76 4.97 2.38 -9.28
C PHE A 76 5.47 2.94 -7.94
N LEU A 77 5.47 2.12 -6.87
CA LEU A 77 5.96 2.53 -5.56
C LEU A 77 7.43 2.94 -5.59
N ARG A 78 8.30 2.11 -6.19
CA ARG A 78 9.74 2.40 -6.31
C ARG A 78 9.99 3.71 -7.07
N ASN A 79 9.31 3.90 -8.19
CA ASN A 79 9.45 5.13 -8.98
C ASN A 79 8.98 6.36 -8.19
N LEU A 80 7.96 6.21 -7.35
CA LEU A 80 7.47 7.30 -6.50
C LEU A 80 8.47 7.63 -5.38
N GLU A 81 9.06 6.62 -4.74
CA GLU A 81 10.12 6.80 -3.73
C GLU A 81 11.34 7.51 -4.32
N ASP A 82 11.75 7.14 -5.54
CA ASP A 82 12.83 7.80 -6.27
C ASP A 82 12.51 9.28 -6.57
N GLU A 83 11.27 9.61 -6.96
CA GLU A 83 10.84 10.98 -7.27
C GLU A 83 10.72 11.85 -6.02
N VAL A 84 10.18 11.29 -4.93
CA VAL A 84 9.99 12.02 -3.67
C VAL A 84 11.29 12.12 -2.87
N GLY A 85 12.19 11.14 -3.02
CA GLY A 85 13.47 11.08 -2.31
C GLY A 85 13.36 10.54 -0.87
N GLU A 86 12.30 9.81 -0.55
CA GLU A 86 12.11 9.10 0.72
C GLU A 86 11.24 7.85 0.54
N ASP A 87 11.29 6.95 1.52
CA ASP A 87 10.40 5.79 1.57
C ASP A 87 8.93 6.25 1.68
N VAL A 88 8.06 5.65 0.88
CA VAL A 88 6.64 6.01 0.81
C VAL A 88 5.81 4.78 1.19
N TYR A 89 5.03 4.92 2.25
CA TYR A 89 4.10 3.85 2.60
C TYR A 89 3.12 3.59 1.46
N LYS A 90 2.94 2.31 1.11
CA LYS A 90 1.97 1.89 0.09
C LYS A 90 0.58 2.51 0.27
N THR A 91 0.09 2.60 1.50
CA THR A 91 -1.20 3.24 1.80
C THR A 91 -1.24 4.72 1.39
N ASP A 92 -0.14 5.46 1.59
CA ASP A 92 -0.02 6.86 1.16
C ASP A 92 0.05 6.97 -0.36
N ALA A 93 0.88 6.13 -0.99
CA ALA A 93 1.03 6.14 -2.44
C ALA A 93 -0.29 5.84 -3.15
N LEU A 94 -1.05 4.85 -2.67
CA LEU A 94 -2.34 4.50 -3.24
C LEU A 94 -3.41 5.55 -2.97
N GLU A 95 -3.42 6.16 -1.79
CA GLU A 95 -4.33 7.29 -1.51
C GLU A 95 -4.00 8.49 -2.40
N ALA A 96 -2.71 8.85 -2.54
CA ALA A 96 -2.27 9.92 -3.41
C ALA A 96 -2.61 9.65 -4.88
N ALA A 97 -2.38 8.43 -5.37
CA ALA A 97 -2.77 8.02 -6.72
C ALA A 97 -4.28 8.13 -6.92
N LEU A 98 -5.07 7.75 -5.92
CA LEU A 98 -6.52 7.87 -5.96
C LEU A 98 -6.97 9.33 -5.97
N VAL A 99 -6.35 10.22 -5.20
CA VAL A 99 -6.63 11.67 -5.21
C VAL A 99 -6.34 12.25 -6.60
N VAL A 100 -5.17 11.95 -7.18
CA VAL A 100 -4.82 12.37 -8.54
C VAL A 100 -5.85 11.86 -9.56
N ALA A 101 -6.29 10.60 -9.43
CA ALA A 101 -7.32 10.03 -10.30
C ALA A 101 -8.70 10.72 -10.12
N MET A 102 -9.05 11.14 -8.91
CA MET A 102 -10.28 11.90 -8.65
C MET A 102 -10.24 13.30 -9.28
N ASP A 103 -9.07 13.93 -9.27
CA ASP A 103 -8.86 15.26 -9.87
C ASP A 103 -8.72 15.20 -11.40
N ASN A 104 -8.42 14.03 -11.97
CA ASN A 104 -8.23 13.79 -13.41
C ASN A 104 -9.10 12.62 -13.92
N PRO A 105 -10.44 12.74 -13.87
CA PRO A 105 -11.35 11.64 -14.20
C PRO A 105 -11.31 11.23 -15.68
N ASP A 106 -10.84 12.09 -16.57
CA ASP A 106 -10.66 11.83 -18.00
C ASP A 106 -9.58 10.78 -18.26
N LEU A 107 -8.46 10.83 -17.54
CA LEU A 107 -7.40 9.81 -17.62
C LEU A 107 -7.90 8.44 -17.15
N VAL A 108 -8.72 8.42 -16.10
CA VAL A 108 -9.37 7.18 -15.63
C VAL A 108 -10.37 6.67 -16.68
N ALA A 109 -11.13 7.58 -17.30
CA ALA A 109 -12.08 7.21 -18.34
C ALA A 109 -11.37 6.64 -19.58
N GLU A 110 -10.18 7.10 -19.94
CA GLU A 110 -9.37 6.52 -21.01
C GLU A 110 -9.02 5.06 -20.73
N GLU A 111 -8.47 4.75 -19.56
CA GLU A 111 -8.19 3.38 -19.13
C GLU A 111 -9.45 2.50 -19.13
N LEU A 112 -10.57 3.02 -18.63
CA LEU A 112 -11.85 2.30 -18.67
C LEU A 112 -12.29 2.01 -20.11
N ARG A 113 -12.14 2.97 -21.03
CA ARG A 113 -12.45 2.74 -22.45
C ARG A 113 -11.57 1.68 -23.08
N GLU A 114 -10.28 1.65 -22.75
CA GLU A 114 -9.40 0.57 -23.18
C GLU A 114 -9.85 -0.80 -22.64
N TRP A 115 -10.44 -0.83 -21.45
CA TRP A 115 -11.04 -2.06 -20.89
C TRP A 115 -12.42 -2.39 -21.49
N GLY A 116 -12.90 -1.57 -22.43
CA GLY A 116 -14.15 -1.79 -23.16
C GLY A 116 -15.37 -1.11 -22.56
N TYR A 117 -15.22 -0.24 -21.56
CA TYR A 117 -16.32 0.65 -21.19
C TYR A 117 -16.63 1.55 -22.37
N ASP A 118 -17.91 1.67 -22.76
CA ASP A 118 -18.40 2.33 -23.99
C ASP A 118 -18.40 1.49 -25.28
N TRP A 119 -17.92 0.25 -25.24
CA TRP A 119 -17.82 -0.60 -26.44
C TRP A 119 -19.15 -0.74 -27.21
N GLU A 120 -20.27 -0.90 -26.49
CA GLU A 120 -21.60 -1.01 -27.09
C GLU A 120 -22.07 0.30 -27.77
N GLN A 121 -21.72 1.45 -27.20
CA GLN A 121 -22.04 2.77 -27.78
C GLN A 121 -21.24 3.03 -29.06
N SER A 122 -19.97 2.63 -29.05
CA SER A 122 -19.06 2.69 -30.20
C SER A 122 -19.47 1.72 -31.32
N ALA A 123 -20.02 0.56 -30.99
CA ALA A 123 -20.52 -0.44 -31.94
C ALA A 123 -21.87 -0.03 -32.58
N ALA A 124 -22.74 0.67 -31.85
CA ALA A 124 -24.03 1.13 -32.35
C ALA A 124 -23.97 2.37 -33.28
N SER A 125 -22.83 3.09 -33.28
CA SER A 125 -22.58 4.29 -34.11
C SER A 125 -21.86 3.99 -35.43
N ARG A 126 -21.59 2.72 -35.76
CA ARG A 126 -21.01 2.27 -37.03
C ARG A 126 -22.05 1.54 -37.88
#